data_AF-A0A3D3YZM1-F1
#
_entry.id   AF-A0A3D3YZM1-F1
#
_cell.length_a   1.000
_cell.length_b   1.000
_cell.length_c   1.000
_cell.angle_alpha   90.00
_cell.angle_beta   90.00
_cell.angle_gamma   90.00
#
_symmetry.space_group_name_H-M   'P 1'
#
loop_
_entity.id
_entity.type
_entity.pdbx_description
1 polymer ?
#
loop_
_entity_poly.entity_id
_entity_poly.type
_entity_poly.pdbx_seq_one_letter_code
_entity_poly.pdbx_strand_id
1 'polypeptide(L)' 'MALASELAQKNGAGKLGFIDPVLYQLAATPQPFPPYHDVTRGSNLFYPATQAWDYATGLGSPDAFNLARDIVAALKQ' A
#
# COMPACT_ATOMS: atom_id res chain seq x y z
N MET A 1 9.38 1.17 -0.45
CA MET A 1 9.54 0.36 -1.67
C MET A 1 10.84 -0.45 -1.71
N ALA A 2 12.00 0.10 -1.35
CA ALA A 2 13.25 -0.70 -1.29
C ALA A 2 13.12 -1.97 -0.43
N LEU A 3 12.48 -1.87 0.76
CA LEU A 3 12.18 -3.02 1.62
C LEU A 3 11.34 -4.09 0.91
N ALA A 4 10.30 -3.70 0.17
CA ALA A 4 9.47 -4.63 -0.59
C ALA A 4 10.28 -5.34 -1.68
N SER A 5 11.17 -4.62 -2.38
CA SER A 5 12.07 -5.21 -3.39
C SER A 5 13.04 -6.21 -2.77
N GLU A 6 13.65 -5.87 -1.64
CA GLU A 6 14.56 -6.76 -0.91
C GLU A 6 13.82 -8.02 -0.43
N LEU A 7 12.62 -7.85 0.13
CA LEU A 7 11.81 -8.96 0.63
C LEU A 7 11.35 -9.85 -0.52
N ALA A 8 10.95 -9.29 -1.65
CA ALA A 8 10.57 -10.02 -2.85
C ALA A 8 11.72 -10.88 -3.39
N GLN A 9 12.92 -10.31 -3.48
CA GLN A 9 14.13 -11.04 -3.88
C GLN A 9 14.46 -12.18 -2.91
N LYS A 10 14.44 -11.91 -1.60
CA LYS A 10 14.68 -12.93 -0.56
C LYS A 10 13.66 -14.06 -0.59
N ASN A 11 12.43 -13.78 -1.02
CA ASN A 11 11.33 -14.75 -1.07
C ASN A 11 11.15 -15.41 -2.45
N GLY A 12 12.02 -15.12 -3.42
CA GLY A 12 11.90 -15.64 -4.79
C GLY A 12 10.67 -15.14 -5.55
N ALA A 13 10.08 -14.02 -5.13
CA ALA A 13 8.83 -13.47 -5.70
C ALA A 13 9.03 -12.60 -6.95
N GLY A 14 10.28 -12.43 -7.42
CA GLY A 14 10.59 -11.63 -8.61
C GLY A 14 10.79 -10.14 -8.33
N LYS A 15 10.60 -9.31 -9.36
CA LYS A 15 10.85 -7.86 -9.33
C LYS A 15 9.54 -7.10 -9.18
N LEU A 16 9.54 -6.00 -8.42
CA LEU A 16 8.33 -5.21 -8.14
C LEU A 16 7.64 -4.60 -9.39
N GLY A 17 8.40 -4.20 -10.41
CA GLY A 17 7.84 -3.58 -11.62
C GLY A 17 6.98 -2.35 -11.36
N PHE A 18 5.95 -2.15 -12.18
CA PHE A 18 4.90 -1.14 -11.98
C PHE A 18 3.89 -1.65 -10.95
N ILE A 19 3.87 -1.03 -9.78
CA ILE A 19 3.20 -1.58 -8.59
C ILE A 19 1.86 -0.92 -8.27
N ASP A 20 1.52 0.20 -8.90
CA ASP A 20 0.29 0.94 -8.59
C ASP A 20 -0.97 0.05 -8.61
N PRO A 21 -1.21 -0.83 -9.62
CA PRO A 21 -2.37 -1.72 -9.61
C PRO A 21 -2.42 -2.62 -8.38
N VAL A 22 -1.25 -3.11 -7.92
CA VAL A 22 -1.13 -3.94 -6.72
C VAL A 22 -1.44 -3.13 -5.46
N LEU A 23 -0.95 -1.89 -5.36
CA LEU A 23 -1.24 -1.02 -4.21
C LEU A 23 -2.75 -0.80 -4.03
N TYR A 24 -3.46 -0.50 -5.11
CA TYR A 24 -4.90 -0.30 -5.08
C TYR A 24 -5.67 -1.61 -4.84
N GLN A 25 -5.22 -2.73 -5.40
CA GLN A 25 -5.80 -4.05 -5.10
C GLN A 25 -5.68 -4.40 -3.61
N LEU A 26 -4.50 -4.17 -3.02
CA LEU A 26 -4.25 -4.42 -1.61
C LEU A 26 -5.08 -3.50 -0.72
N ALA A 27 -5.27 -2.23 -1.10
CA ALA A 27 -6.16 -1.32 -0.37
C ALA A 27 -7.65 -1.71 -0.45
N ALA A 28 -8.08 -2.31 -1.57
CA ALA A 28 -9.45 -2.77 -1.76
C ALA A 28 -9.74 -4.13 -1.10
N THR A 29 -8.70 -4.84 -0.62
CA THR A 29 -8.82 -6.19 -0.06
C THR A 29 -8.57 -6.14 1.44
N PRO A 30 -9.47 -6.70 2.29
CA PRO A 30 -9.20 -6.83 3.71
C PRO A 30 -7.92 -7.65 3.96
N GLN A 31 -6.92 -7.02 4.57
CA GLN A 31 -5.70 -7.69 5.00
C GLN A 31 -5.75 -7.98 6.49
N PRO A 32 -5.17 -9.09 6.98
CA PRO A 32 -5.06 -9.38 8.41
C PRO A 32 -4.33 -8.27 9.18
N PHE A 33 -3.39 -7.59 8.52
CA PHE A 33 -2.71 -6.42 9.06
C PHE A 33 -2.86 -5.30 8.04
N PRO A 34 -3.45 -4.15 8.41
CA PRO A 34 -3.65 -3.04 7.48
C PRO A 34 -2.33 -2.55 6.84
N PRO A 35 -2.25 -2.46 5.50
CA PRO A 35 -1.05 -1.99 4.81
C PRO A 35 -0.93 -0.45 4.79
N TYR A 36 -1.98 0.27 5.17
CA TYR A 36 -2.01 1.73 5.18
C TYR A 36 -2.60 2.27 6.49
N HIS A 37 -2.09 3.43 6.90
CA HIS A 37 -2.72 4.31 7.87
C HIS A 37 -3.54 5.36 7.13
N ASP A 38 -4.86 5.19 7.18
CA ASP A 38 -5.82 6.12 6.60
C ASP A 38 -5.82 7.47 7.33
N VAL A 39 -5.67 8.56 6.58
CA VAL A 39 -5.65 9.92 7.13
C VAL A 39 -7.04 10.52 6.97
N THR A 40 -7.77 10.66 8.07
CA THR A 40 -9.18 11.11 8.05
C THR A 40 -9.40 12.51 8.60
N ARG A 41 -8.32 13.26 8.86
CA ARG A 41 -8.36 14.60 9.45
C ARG A 41 -7.43 15.56 8.73
N GLY A 42 -7.95 16.75 8.41
CA GLY A 42 -7.23 17.80 7.68
C GLY A 42 -7.77 17.98 6.25
N SER A 43 -7.04 18.72 5.45
CA SER A 43 -7.35 18.97 4.03
C SER A 43 -6.10 19.40 3.26
N ASN A 44 -6.18 19.39 1.93
CA ASN A 44 -5.18 20.03 1.05
C ASN A 44 -5.67 21.38 0.51
N LEU A 45 -6.35 22.16 1.37
CA LEU A 45 -7.09 23.40 1.08
C LEU A 45 -8.41 23.19 0.30
N PHE A 46 -8.40 22.35 -0.74
CA PHE A 46 -9.57 22.16 -1.62
C PHE A 46 -10.40 20.92 -1.27
N TYR A 47 -9.74 19.84 -0.86
CA TYR A 47 -10.38 18.56 -0.56
C TYR A 47 -10.14 18.17 0.90
N PRO A 48 -11.21 17.82 1.65
CA PRO A 48 -11.05 17.26 2.99
C PRO A 48 -10.47 15.86 2.92
N ALA A 49 -9.70 15.48 3.93
CA ALA A 49 -9.31 14.11 4.15
C ALA A 49 -10.54 13.31 4.66
N THR A 50 -10.79 12.13 4.10
CA THR A 50 -11.98 11.32 4.39
C THR A 50 -11.61 9.86 4.65
N GLN A 51 -12.58 9.02 4.99
CA GLN A 51 -12.31 7.58 5.13
C GLN A 51 -11.98 6.96 3.77
N ALA A 52 -11.02 6.02 3.78
CA ALA A 52 -10.49 5.33 2.62
C ALA A 52 -9.78 6.27 1.63
N TRP A 53 -9.84 5.98 0.33
CA TRP A 53 -9.13 6.80 -0.65
C TRP A 53 -9.72 8.21 -0.72
N ASP A 54 -8.86 9.24 -0.69
CA ASP A 54 -9.28 10.61 -0.88
C ASP A 54 -8.30 11.45 -1.73
N TYR A 55 -8.75 12.64 -2.16
CA TYR A 55 -7.94 13.56 -2.96
C TYR A 55 -6.84 14.28 -2.17
N ALA A 56 -6.90 14.27 -0.83
CA ALA A 56 -5.93 14.96 0.01
C ALA A 56 -4.68 14.12 0.24
N THR A 57 -4.83 12.80 0.40
CA THR A 57 -3.79 11.87 0.86
C THR A 57 -3.78 10.53 0.12
N GLY A 58 -4.73 10.29 -0.79
CA GLY A 58 -4.86 9.02 -1.48
C GLY A 58 -5.24 7.91 -0.50
N LEU A 59 -4.44 6.85 -0.44
CA LEU A 59 -4.64 5.73 0.49
C LEU A 59 -4.12 6.03 1.92
N GLY A 60 -3.56 7.21 2.15
CA GLY A 60 -2.85 7.55 3.39
C GLY A 60 -1.38 7.11 3.36
N SER A 61 -0.79 6.85 4.54
CA SER A 61 0.62 6.49 4.65
C SER A 61 0.81 4.98 4.72
N PRO A 62 1.82 4.40 4.04
CA PRO A 62 2.04 2.96 4.09
C PRO A 62 2.64 2.52 5.43
N ASP A 63 2.14 1.42 5.99
CA ASP A 63 2.90 0.62 6.94
C ASP A 63 3.94 -0.19 6.14
N ALA A 64 5.20 0.20 6.28
CA ALA A 64 6.26 -0.30 5.41
C ALA A 64 6.42 -1.83 5.46
N PHE A 65 6.23 -2.46 6.62
CA PHE A 65 6.42 -3.90 6.78
C PHE A 65 5.19 -4.67 6.31
N ASN A 66 3.98 -4.24 6.71
CA ASN A 66 2.74 -4.89 6.29
C ASN A 66 2.60 -4.82 4.77
N LEU A 67 2.80 -3.63 4.18
CA LEU A 67 2.74 -3.44 2.74
C LEU A 67 3.79 -4.30 2.00
N ALA A 68 5.03 -4.37 2.51
CA ALA A 68 6.07 -5.18 1.88
C ALA A 68 5.71 -6.68 1.87
N ARG A 69 5.18 -7.22 2.98
CA ARG A 69 4.75 -8.62 3.04
C ARG A 69 3.60 -8.89 2.05
N ASP A 70 2.62 -7.99 2.00
CA ASP A 70 1.44 -8.19 1.17
C ASP A 70 1.78 -8.06 -0.33
N ILE A 71 2.71 -7.18 -0.70
CA ILE A 71 3.29 -7.12 -2.06
C ILE A 71 3.98 -8.45 -2.42
N VAL A 72 4.77 -9.02 -1.51
CA VAL A 72 5.43 -10.33 -1.76
C VAL A 72 4.41 -11.44 -1.93
N ALA A 73 3.31 -11.42 -1.18
CA ALA A 73 2.22 -12.36 -1.35
C ALA A 73 1.49 -12.17 -2.69
N ALA A 74 1.31 -10.92 -3.15
CA ALA A 74 0.69 -10.62 -4.44
C ALA A 74 1.56 -11.03 -5.63
N LEU A 75 2.88 -10.85 -5.56
CA LEU A 75 3.82 -11.21 -6.65
C LEU A 75 4.00 -12.72 -6.85
N LYS A 76 3.62 -13.55 -5.87
CA LYS A 76 3.71 -15.02 -5.95
C LYS A 76 2.47 -15.67 -6.58
N GLN A 77 1.41 -14.91 -6.79
CA GLN A 77 0.17 -15.36 -7.43
C GLN A 77 0.27 -15.26 -8.94
#